data_AF-A0AAJ0UEI4-F1
#
_entry.id   AF-A0AAJ0UEI4-F1
#
_cell.length_a   1.000
_cell.length_b   1.000
_cell.length_c   1.000
_cell.angle_alpha   90.00
_cell.angle_beta   90.00
_cell.angle_gamma   90.00
#
_symmetry.space_group_name_H-M   'P 1'
#
loop_
_entity.id
_entity.type
_entity.pdbx_description
1 polymer ?
#
loop_
_entity_poly.entity_id
_entity_poly.type
_entity_poly.pdbx_seq_one_letter_code
_entity_poly.pdbx_strand_id
1 'polypeptide(L)' 'MVANTEERGEMIAVAAYYLAEHRGFTAGSAIEDWLEAEQQIDRMLETIRQQGISRLRFERAGLRNALRLWDSGQANNR' A
#
# COMPACT_ATOMS: atom_id res chain seq x y z
N MET A 1 -3.65 0.44 20.25
CA MET A 1 -4.46 1.21 19.29
C MET A 1 -4.60 0.35 18.04
N VAL A 2 -5.82 -0.12 17.78
CA VAL A 2 -6.14 -0.82 16.54
C VAL A 2 -6.12 0.24 15.44
N ALA A 3 -5.48 -0.03 14.30
CA ALA A 3 -5.61 0.87 13.14
C ALA A 3 -7.10 1.09 12.89
N ASN A 4 -7.54 2.34 12.90
CA ASN A 4 -8.96 2.65 12.77
C ASN A 4 -9.41 2.16 11.39
N THR A 5 -10.58 1.53 11.29
CA THR A 5 -11.07 0.91 10.04
C THR A 5 -11.05 1.90 8.86
N GLU A 6 -11.25 3.19 9.15
CA GLU A 6 -11.15 4.29 8.20
C GLU A 6 -9.74 4.44 7.60
N GLU A 7 -8.69 4.39 8.42
CA GLU A 7 -7.30 4.53 7.95
C GLU A 7 -6.89 3.35 7.05
N ARG A 8 -7.32 2.12 7.40
CA ARG A 8 -7.12 0.95 6.54
C ARG A 8 -7.81 1.17 5.19
N GLY A 9 -9.04 1.69 5.21
CA GLY A 9 -9.80 1.99 3.99
C GLY A 9 -9.10 3.00 3.08
N GLU A 10 -8.56 4.08 3.64
CA GLU A 10 -7.81 5.09 2.89
C GLU A 10 -6.54 4.51 2.25
N MET A 11 -5.79 3.70 3.00
CA MET A 11 -4.58 3.04 2.48
C MET A 11 -4.89 2.09 1.33
N ILE A 12 -5.99 1.34 1.42
CA ILE A 12 -6.44 0.43 0.36
C ILE A 12 -6.87 1.22 -0.87
N ALA A 13 -7.64 2.29 -0.70
CA ALA A 13 -8.09 3.12 -1.81
C ALA A 13 -6.91 3.73 -2.58
N VAL A 14 -5.90 4.23 -1.87
CA VAL A 14 -4.68 4.77 -2.47
C VAL A 14 -3.90 3.68 -3.21
N ALA A 15 -3.70 2.51 -2.60
CA ALA A 15 -3.00 1.39 -3.24
C ALA A 15 -3.74 0.88 -4.49
N ALA A 16 -5.06 0.75 -4.44
CA ALA A 16 -5.87 0.34 -5.58
C ALA A 16 -5.80 1.37 -6.73
N TYR A 17 -5.77 2.66 -6.42
CA TYR A 17 -5.57 3.72 -7.41
C TYR A 17 -4.22 3.57 -8.13
N TYR A 18 -3.13 3.33 -7.38
CA TYR A 18 -1.81 3.13 -7.99
C TYR A 18 -1.73 1.85 -8.83
N LEU A 19 -2.36 0.76 -8.40
CA LEU A 19 -2.43 -0.47 -9.20
C LEU A 19 -3.17 -0.24 -10.52
N ALA A 20 -4.30 0.47 -10.46
CA ALA A 20 -5.04 0.87 -11.65
C ALA A 20 -4.21 1.80 -12.55
N GLU A 21 -3.53 2.80 -11.98
CA GLU A 21 -2.64 3.71 -12.73
C GLU A 21 -1.51 2.97 -13.43
N HIS A 22 -0.82 2.05 -12.73
CA HIS A 22 0.26 1.23 -13.30
C HIS A 22 -0.22 0.33 -14.45
N ARG A 23 -1.49 -0.11 -14.40
CA ARG A 23 -2.16 -0.88 -15.46
C ARG A 23 -2.85 -0.01 -16.52
N GLY A 24 -2.68 1.32 -16.48
CA GLY A 24 -3.30 2.25 -17.43
C GLY A 24 -4.83 2.33 -17.32
N PHE A 25 -5.38 2.12 -16.13
CA PHE A 25 -6.82 2.15 -15.82
C PHE A 25 -7.65 1.20 -16.68
N THR A 26 -7.18 -0.04 -16.81
CA THR A 26 -7.88 -1.08 -17.58
C THR A 26 -9.28 -1.34 -17.02
N ALA A 27 -10.30 -1.25 -17.89
CA ALA A 27 -11.69 -1.47 -17.51
C ALA A 27 -11.90 -2.94 -17.09
N GLY A 28 -12.60 -3.14 -15.97
CA GLY A 28 -12.91 -4.47 -15.42
C GLY A 28 -11.96 -4.96 -14.32
N SER A 29 -10.79 -4.34 -14.16
CA SER A 29 -9.81 -4.76 -13.13
C SER A 29 -9.91 -4.01 -11.80
N ALA A 30 -10.78 -2.99 -11.69
CA ALA A 30 -10.90 -2.20 -10.46
C ALA A 30 -11.19 -3.03 -9.19
N ILE A 31 -11.98 -4.11 -9.32
CA ILE A 31 -12.26 -5.03 -8.21
C ILE A 31 -11.02 -5.85 -7.86
N GLU A 32 -10.28 -6.32 -8.87
CA GLU A 32 -9.03 -7.06 -8.68
C GLU A 32 -7.97 -6.18 -8.03
N ASP A 33 -7.82 -4.94 -8.49
CA ASP A 33 -6.90 -3.94 -7.94
C ASP A 33 -7.25 -3.64 -6.48
N TRP A 34 -8.54 -3.56 -6.15
CA TRP A 34 -8.98 -3.37 -4.76
C TRP A 34 -8.70 -4.58 -3.86
N LEU A 35 -8.95 -5.80 -4.34
CA LEU A 35 -8.64 -7.04 -3.62
C LEU A 35 -7.13 -7.25 -3.43
N GLU A 36 -6.33 -6.88 -4.42
CA GLU A 36 -4.87 -6.94 -4.35
C GLU A 36 -4.31 -5.88 -3.39
N ALA A 37 -4.84 -4.66 -3.44
CA ALA A 37 -4.52 -3.60 -2.50
C ALA A 37 -4.87 -4.00 -1.07
N GLU A 38 -6.06 -4.55 -0.83
CA GLU A 38 -6.51 -5.01 0.48
C GLU A 38 -5.51 -6.00 1.11
N GLN A 39 -5.18 -7.07 0.38
CA GLN A 39 -4.24 -8.10 0.85
C GLN A 39 -2.81 -7.56 1.08
N GLN A 40 -2.38 -6.56 0.31
CA GLN A 40 -1.08 -5.93 0.55
C GLN A 40 -1.08 -5.11 1.84
N ILE A 41 -2.12 -4.30 2.06
CA ILE A 41 -2.24 -3.48 3.25
C ILE A 41 -2.41 -4.34 4.51
N ASP A 42 -3.23 -5.40 4.47
CA ASP A 42 -3.36 -6.30 5.62
C ASP A 42 -2.03 -6.95 6.00
N ARG A 43 -1.30 -7.52 5.04
CA ARG A 43 0.02 -8.13 5.31
C ARG A 43 1.01 -7.11 5.87
N MET A 44 0.96 -5.88 5.38
CA MET A 44 1.79 -4.80 5.90
C MET A 44 1.42 -4.46 7.35
N LEU A 45 0.13 -4.29 7.64
CA LEU A 45 -0.36 -4.00 8.98
C LEU A 45 -0.06 -5.14 9.97
N GLU A 46 -0.19 -6.39 9.54
CA GLU A 46 0.21 -7.57 10.32
C GLU A 46 1.70 -7.55 10.65
N THR A 47 2.55 -7.29 9.65
CA THR A 47 4.01 -7.21 9.83
C THR A 47 4.37 -6.10 10.82
N ILE A 48 3.74 -4.92 10.69
CA ILE A 48 3.95 -3.78 11.59
C ILE A 48 3.54 -4.13 13.02
N ARG A 49 2.37 -4.78 13.18
CA ARG A 49 1.86 -5.25 14.47
C ARG A 49 2.81 -6.26 15.12
N GLN A 50 3.39 -7.17 14.35
CA GLN A 50 4.36 -8.15 14.84
C GLN A 50 5.69 -7.52 15.25
N GLN A 51 6.16 -6.51 14.52
CA GLN A 51 7.43 -5.84 14.80
C GLN A 51 7.36 -4.80 15.94
N GLY A 52 6.17 -4.57 16.52
CA GLY A 52 6.00 -3.60 17.62
C GLY A 52 6.33 -2.16 17.24
N ILE A 53 6.36 -1.84 15.94
CA ILE A 53 6.71 -0.52 15.44
C ILE A 53 5.53 0.44 15.69
N SER A 54 5.75 1.45 16.54
CA SER A 54 4.74 2.48 16.81
C SER A 54 4.52 3.40 15.61
N ARG A 55 3.25 3.79 15.40
CA ARG A 55 2.70 4.71 14.39
C ARG A 55 3.58 5.93 14.08
N LEU A 56 4.27 6.45 15.09
CA LEU A 56 5.15 7.63 14.98
C LEU A 56 6.35 7.43 14.04
N ARG A 57 6.86 6.20 13.86
CA ARG A 57 7.89 5.90 12.84
C ARG A 57 7.30 5.86 11.44
N PHE A 58 6.01 5.56 11.31
CA PHE A 58 5.33 5.42 10.03
C PHE A 58 4.77 6.74 9.50
N GLU A 59 4.40 7.73 10.30
CA GLU A 59 3.88 9.02 9.76
C GLU A 59 4.87 9.73 8.80
N ARG A 60 6.18 9.53 8.98
CA ARG A 60 7.21 10.04 8.04
C ARG A 60 7.52 9.09 6.87
N ALA A 61 7.17 7.82 7.00
CA ALA A 61 7.48 6.77 6.04
C ALA A 61 6.25 6.32 5.22
N GLY A 62 5.03 6.48 5.69
CA GLY A 62 3.84 5.75 5.24
C GLY A 62 3.29 6.17 3.89
N LEU A 63 3.63 7.38 3.41
CA LEU A 63 3.37 7.80 2.03
C LEU A 63 4.65 7.86 1.18
N ARG A 64 5.83 7.93 1.80
CA ARG A 64 7.12 8.08 1.06
C ARG A 64 7.89 6.76 0.87
N ASN A 65 7.77 5.81 1.79
CA ASN A 65 8.42 4.49 1.71
C ASN A 65 7.59 3.46 0.94
N ALA A 66 6.26 3.56 0.93
CA ALA A 66 5.45 2.71 0.05
C ALA A 66 5.80 2.95 -1.44
N LEU A 67 6.00 4.22 -1.82
CA LEU A 67 6.54 4.60 -3.13
C LEU A 67 8.01 4.17 -3.32
N ARG A 68 8.87 4.29 -2.29
CA ARG A 68 10.28 3.90 -2.41
C ARG A 68 10.48 2.38 -2.57
N LEU A 69 9.63 1.56 -1.97
CA LEU A 69 9.65 0.09 -2.12
C LEU A 69 9.22 -0.37 -3.53
N TRP A 70 8.47 0.45 -4.27
CA TRP A 70 8.13 0.21 -5.69
C TRP A 70 9.13 0.84 -6.67
N ASP A 71 9.76 1.97 -6.32
CA ASP A 71 10.76 2.65 -7.15
C ASP A 71 12.14 1.95 -7.15
N SER A 72 12.49 1.24 -6.07
CA SER A 72 13.81 0.59 -5.93
C SER A 72 14.04 -0.64 -6.83
N GLY A 73 13.06 -1.00 -7.67
CA GLY A 73 13.13 -2.14 -8.60
C GLY A 73 13.32 -1.78 -10.08
N GLN A 74 13.32 -0.51 -10.47
CA GLN A 74 13.41 -0.10 -11.89
C GLN A 74 14.67 0.65 -12.31
N ALA A 75 15.69 0.76 -11.46
CA ALA A 75 16.97 1.40 -11.80
C ALA A 75 18.09 0.41 -12.18
N ASN A 76 17.77 -0.75 -12.78
CA ASN A 76 18.76 -1.58 -13.46
C ASN A 76 18.15 -2.40 -14.62
N ASN A 77 17.71 -1.70 -15.66
CA ASN A 77 17.77 -2.25 -17.02
C ASN A 77 17.88 -1.10 -18.03
N ARG A 78 19.11 -0.97 -18.55
CA ARG A 78 19.64 -0.04 -19.58
C ARG A 78 20.19 1.29 -19.08
#